data_AF-A0A7L4YZV3-F1
#
_entry.id   AF-A0A7L4YZV3-F1
#
_cell.length_a   1.000
_cell.length_b   1.000
_cell.length_c   1.000
_cell.angle_alpha   90.00
_cell.angle_beta   90.00
_cell.angle_gamma   90.00
#
_symmetry.space_group_name_H-M   'P 1'
#
loop_
_entity.id
_entity.type
_entity.pdbx_description
1 polymer ?
#
loop_
_entity_poly.entity_id
_entity_poly.type
_entity_poly.pdbx_seq_one_letter_code
_entity_poly.pdbx_strand_id
1 'polypeptide(L)'
;MRSMRTFAAGAVALLAFSAAVPAAHAAPAPRTSCDKALAAAQKAERNYDGLKSDLLRSIAGGGHPDASQRRALQQAESLRNSTSAEAEHVCAGAS
;
A
#
# COMPACT_ATOMS: atom_id res chain seq x y z
N MET A 1 37.92 -16.92 -50.40
CA MET A 1 36.48 -16.83 -50.02
C MET A 1 35.92 -18.24 -49.97
N ARG A 2 35.56 -18.74 -48.78
CA ARG A 2 35.30 -20.17 -48.51
C ARG A 2 33.79 -20.41 -48.33
N SER A 3 33.24 -21.16 -49.28
CA SER A 3 32.19 -22.20 -49.19
C SER A 3 30.99 -22.07 -48.25
N MET A 4 29.82 -22.16 -48.91
CA MET A 4 28.62 -22.98 -48.60
C MET A 4 28.63 -23.87 -47.35
N ARG A 5 27.47 -23.93 -46.66
CA ARG A 5 26.59 -25.13 -46.60
C ARG A 5 25.37 -24.91 -45.68
N THR A 6 24.20 -25.31 -46.18
CA THR A 6 22.93 -25.55 -45.48
C THR A 6 22.96 -26.86 -44.66
N PHE A 7 21.85 -27.17 -43.95
CA PHE A 7 21.55 -28.29 -43.03
C PHE A 7 21.67 -27.88 -41.54
N ALA A 8 20.79 -28.24 -40.59
CA ALA A 8 19.64 -29.14 -40.54
C ALA A 8 18.73 -28.74 -39.36
N ALA A 9 17.50 -29.25 -39.37
CA ALA A 9 16.55 -29.25 -38.26
C ALA A 9 17.13 -29.83 -36.96
N GLY A 10 16.64 -29.38 -35.81
CA GLY A 10 16.85 -30.11 -34.56
C GLY A 10 16.59 -29.36 -33.26
N ALA A 11 15.62 -29.87 -32.50
CA ALA A 11 15.47 -29.82 -31.04
C ALA A 11 14.97 -28.52 -30.38
N VAL A 12 13.66 -28.54 -30.10
CA VAL A 12 13.02 -27.83 -28.99
C VAL A 12 13.70 -28.23 -27.68
N ALA A 13 14.51 -27.34 -27.12
CA ALA A 13 14.98 -27.46 -25.73
C ALA A 13 14.03 -26.65 -24.84
N LEU A 14 13.03 -27.33 -24.28
CA LEU A 14 12.29 -26.87 -23.11
C LEU A 14 13.26 -26.87 -21.92
N LEU A 15 14.06 -25.82 -21.80
CA LEU A 15 14.77 -25.54 -20.56
C LEU A 15 13.74 -24.98 -19.58
N ALA A 16 13.26 -25.88 -18.73
CA ALA A 16 12.64 -25.57 -17.47
C ALA A 16 13.56 -24.63 -16.69
N PHE A 17 13.38 -23.32 -16.88
CA PHE A 17 13.74 -22.34 -15.88
C PHE A 17 12.75 -22.54 -14.74
N SER A 18 13.08 -23.46 -13.85
CA SER A 18 12.75 -23.32 -12.44
C SER A 18 13.36 -22.00 -12.01
N ALA A 19 12.63 -20.92 -12.25
CA ALA A 19 12.88 -19.63 -11.64
C ALA A 19 12.82 -19.92 -10.14
N ALA A 20 13.99 -20.07 -9.54
CA ALA A 20 14.20 -19.90 -8.13
C ALA A 20 13.68 -18.49 -7.84
N VAL A 21 12.39 -18.41 -7.53
CA VAL A 21 11.80 -17.24 -6.91
C VAL A 21 12.66 -17.05 -5.68
N PRO A 22 13.39 -15.93 -5.53
CA PRO A 22 13.90 -15.60 -4.23
C PRO A 22 12.63 -15.47 -3.40
N ALA A 23 12.32 -16.49 -2.61
CA ALA A 23 11.60 -16.28 -1.38
C ALA A 23 12.54 -15.36 -0.58
N ALA A 24 12.46 -14.07 -0.87
CA ALA A 24 12.85 -13.03 0.04
C ALA A 24 11.94 -13.29 1.24
N HIS A 25 12.43 -14.11 2.14
CA HIS A 25 11.87 -14.25 3.47
C HIS A 25 12.03 -12.84 4.02
N ALA A 26 10.96 -12.04 3.91
CA ALA A 26 10.85 -10.81 4.64
C ALA A 26 10.97 -11.23 6.10
N ALA A 27 12.15 -11.03 6.67
CA ALA A 27 12.38 -11.29 8.08
C ALA A 27 11.26 -10.57 8.83
N PRO A 28 10.64 -11.22 9.83
CA PRO A 28 9.47 -10.65 10.46
C PRO A 28 9.76 -9.23 10.90
N ALA A 29 8.90 -8.29 10.51
CA ALA A 29 9.06 -6.91 10.92
C ALA A 29 9.08 -6.90 12.46
N PRO A 30 10.04 -6.23 13.11
CA PRO A 30 10.14 -6.27 14.56
C PRO A 30 8.84 -5.75 15.15
N ARG A 31 8.23 -6.40 16.16
CA ARG A 31 6.89 -6.01 16.68
C ARG A 31 6.70 -4.50 16.92
N THR A 32 7.76 -3.80 17.30
CA THR A 32 7.80 -2.33 17.41
C THR A 32 7.43 -1.56 16.13
N SER A 33 7.58 -2.12 14.93
CA SER A 33 7.16 -1.52 13.66
C SER A 33 5.65 -1.65 13.47
N CYS A 34 5.06 -2.79 13.84
CA CYS A 34 3.60 -2.96 13.87
C CYS A 34 2.97 -1.98 14.87
N ASP A 35 3.52 -1.87 16.09
CA ASP A 35 3.01 -0.90 17.08
C ASP A 35 3.05 0.54 16.56
N LYS A 36 4.13 0.94 15.88
CA LYS A 36 4.26 2.26 15.27
C LYS A 36 3.25 2.47 14.13
N ALA A 37 3.05 1.47 13.28
CA ALA A 37 2.10 1.54 12.18
C ALA A 37 0.65 1.65 12.71
N LEU A 38 0.30 0.88 13.74
CA LEU A 38 -0.98 0.98 14.43
C LEU A 38 -1.18 2.36 15.08
N ALA A 39 -0.15 2.90 15.74
CA ALA A 39 -0.23 4.23 16.33
C ALA A 39 -0.44 5.33 15.26
N ALA A 40 0.19 5.19 14.09
CA ALA A 40 -0.02 6.09 12.96
C ALA A 40 -1.45 5.98 12.40
N ALA A 41 -1.96 4.76 12.20
CA ALA A 41 -3.33 4.51 11.76
C ALA A 41 -4.36 5.12 12.71
N GLN A 42 -4.23 4.87 14.01
CA GLN A 42 -5.12 5.46 15.03
C GLN A 42 -5.05 6.99 15.05
N LYS A 43 -3.87 7.58 14.84
CA LYS A 43 -3.73 9.04 14.76
C LYS A 43 -4.47 9.60 13.54
N ALA A 44 -4.36 8.93 12.38
CA ALA A 44 -5.04 9.35 11.15
C ALA A 44 -6.57 9.20 11.27
N GLU A 45 -7.05 8.13 11.91
CA GLU A 45 -8.46 7.91 12.22
C GLU A 45 -9.03 9.03 13.09
N ARG A 46 -8.39 9.33 14.23
CA ARG A 46 -8.82 10.44 15.11
C ARG A 46 -8.86 11.78 14.39
N ASN A 47 -7.90 12.03 13.50
CA ASN A 47 -7.87 13.26 12.71
C ASN A 47 -9.04 13.34 11.73
N TYR A 48 -9.34 12.26 11.00
CA TYR A 48 -10.49 12.18 10.11
C TYR A 48 -11.81 12.40 10.88
N ASP A 49 -11.98 11.72 12.01
CA ASP A 49 -13.20 11.82 12.82
C ASP A 49 -13.39 13.23 13.41
N GLY A 50 -12.30 13.86 13.85
CA GLY A 50 -12.30 15.25 14.31
C GLY A 50 -12.79 16.19 13.20
N LEU A 51 -12.17 16.13 12.01
CA LEU A 51 -12.56 16.96 10.88
C LEU A 51 -14.01 16.72 10.44
N LYS A 52 -14.45 15.45 10.45
CA LYS A 52 -15.83 15.09 10.14
C LYS A 52 -16.80 15.69 11.16
N SER A 53 -16.49 15.58 12.45
CA SER A 53 -17.30 16.12 13.54
C SER A 53 -17.43 17.64 13.43
N ASP A 54 -16.32 18.34 13.18
CA ASP A 54 -16.31 19.80 13.04
C ASP A 54 -17.11 20.26 11.82
N LEU A 55 -16.97 19.56 10.69
CA LEU A 55 -17.76 19.84 9.48
C LEU A 55 -19.26 19.67 9.74
N LEU A 56 -19.66 18.56 10.38
CA LEU A 56 -21.06 18.28 10.71
C LEU A 56 -21.63 19.30 11.70
N ARG A 57 -20.83 19.70 12.70
CA ARG A 57 -21.21 20.74 13.66
C ARG A 57 -21.40 22.09 12.97
N SER A 58 -20.52 22.45 12.05
CA SER A 58 -20.64 23.67 11.24
C SER A 58 -21.94 23.67 10.43
N ILE A 59 -22.23 22.57 9.73
CA ILE A 59 -23.49 22.41 8.96
C ILE A 59 -24.71 22.51 9.88
N ALA A 60 -24.71 21.83 11.02
CA ALA A 60 -25.82 21.88 11.98
C ALA A 60 -26.04 23.29 12.55
N GLY A 61 -24.98 24.09 12.65
CA GLY A 61 -25.04 25.50 13.04
C GLY A 61 -25.44 26.47 11.91
N GLY A 62 -25.80 25.96 10.73
CA GLY A 62 -26.13 26.78 9.55
C GLY A 62 -24.93 27.25 8.74
N GLY A 63 -23.73 26.73 9.04
CA GLY A 63 -22.52 26.97 8.25
C GLY A 63 -22.58 26.28 6.89
N HIS A 64 -21.87 26.87 5.92
CA HIS A 64 -21.75 26.33 4.56
C HIS A 64 -20.29 25.98 4.27
N PRO A 65 -19.85 24.72 4.52
CA PRO A 65 -18.47 24.35 4.30
C PRO A 65 -18.05 24.57 2.86
N ASP A 66 -16.90 25.21 2.67
CA ASP A 66 -16.34 25.45 1.35
C ASP A 66 -15.54 24.24 0.84
N ALA A 67 -14.96 24.40 -0.36
CA ALA A 67 -14.19 23.35 -0.99
C ALA A 67 -12.90 22.98 -0.24
N SER A 68 -12.28 23.91 0.49
CA SER A 68 -11.08 23.63 1.30
C SER A 68 -11.40 22.68 2.46
N GLN A 69 -12.53 22.88 3.14
CA GLN A 69 -12.96 22.02 4.24
C GLN A 69 -13.29 20.61 3.74
N ARG A 70 -13.99 20.49 2.60
CA ARG A 70 -14.23 19.20 1.95
C ARG A 70 -12.93 18.51 1.53
N ARG A 71 -11.98 19.25 0.95
CA ARG A 71 -10.66 18.72 0.57
C ARG A 71 -9.84 18.28 1.78
N ALA A 72 -9.91 19.01 2.89
CA ALA A 72 -9.23 18.61 4.13
C ALA A 72 -9.76 17.28 4.64
N LEU A 73 -11.09 17.10 4.68
CA LEU A 73 -11.70 15.83 5.07
C LEU A 73 -11.31 14.68 4.12
N GLN A 74 -11.32 14.91 2.81
CA GLN A 74 -10.92 13.91 1.81
C GLN A 74 -9.44 13.51 1.94
N GLN A 75 -8.55 14.48 2.21
CA GLN A 75 -7.14 14.18 2.47
C GLN A 75 -6.95 13.35 3.75
N ALA A 76 -7.68 13.70 4.81
CA ALA A 76 -7.64 12.94 6.06
C ALA A 76 -8.20 11.51 5.88
N GLU A 77 -9.24 11.34 5.06
CA GLU A 77 -9.78 10.03 4.71
C GLU A 77 -8.76 9.17 3.96
N SER A 78 -8.11 9.76 2.94
CA SER A 78 -7.04 9.09 2.20
C SER A 78 -5.90 8.65 3.12
N LEU A 79 -5.48 9.52 4.03
CA LEU A 79 -4.44 9.21 5.01
C LEU A 79 -4.86 8.11 5.99
N ARG A 80 -6.10 8.15 6.50
CA ARG A 80 -6.64 7.08 7.36
C ARG A 80 -6.59 5.74 6.63
N ASN A 81 -7.05 5.70 5.38
CA ASN A 81 -7.10 4.46 4.61
C ASN A 81 -5.70 3.92 4.30
N SER A 82 -4.76 4.79 3.89
CA SER A 82 -3.40 4.36 3.57
C SER A 82 -2.63 3.89 4.81
N THR A 83 -2.79 4.57 5.95
CA THR A 83 -2.13 4.15 7.20
C THR A 83 -2.74 2.89 7.80
N SER A 84 -4.05 2.65 7.63
CA SER A 84 -4.69 1.38 7.99
C SER A 84 -4.13 0.22 7.16
N ALA A 85 -4.08 0.38 5.83
CA ALA A 85 -3.53 -0.63 4.94
C ALA A 85 -2.06 -0.92 5.24
N GLU A 86 -1.26 0.12 5.49
CA GLU A 86 0.14 -0.04 5.90
C GLU A 86 0.27 -0.82 7.22
N ALA A 87 -0.57 -0.51 8.22
CA ALA A 87 -0.58 -1.26 9.47
C ALA A 87 -0.92 -2.73 9.26
N GLU A 88 -1.91 -3.05 8.44
CA GLU A 88 -2.26 -4.43 8.08
C GLU A 88 -1.08 -5.16 7.44
N HIS A 89 -0.40 -4.53 6.47
CA HIS A 89 0.76 -5.11 5.79
C HIS A 89 1.96 -5.32 6.73
N VAL A 90 2.32 -4.31 7.53
CA VAL A 90 3.46 -4.38 8.45
C VAL A 90 3.21 -5.40 9.56
N CYS A 91 1.99 -5.46 10.10
CA CYS A 91 1.65 -6.38 11.16
C CYS A 91 1.53 -7.83 10.68
N ALA A 92 1.05 -8.07 9.45
CA ALA A 92 1.09 -9.40 8.83
C ALA A 92 2.52 -9.91 8.61
N GLY A 93 3.49 -9.01 8.45
CA GLY A 93 4.91 -9.34 8.43
C GLY A 93 5.53 -9.51 9.81
N ALA A 94 4.86 -9.15 10.91
CA ALA A 94 5.42 -9.20 12.27
C ALA A 94 4.99 -10.45 13.09
N SER A 95 4.12 -11.28 12.51
CA SER A 95 3.56 -12.51 13.09
C SER A 95 4.47 -13.73 12.97
#